data_AF-A0A6L9Z9Z9-F1
#
_entry.id   AF-A0A6L9Z9Z9-F1
#
_cell.length_a   1.000
_cell.length_b   1.000
_cell.length_c   1.000
_cell.angle_alpha   90.00
_cell.angle_beta   90.00
_cell.angle_gamma   90.00
#
_symmetry.space_group_name_H-M   'P 1'
#
loop_
_entity.id
_entity.type
_entity.pdbx_description
1 polymer ?
#
loop_
_entity_poly.entity_id
_entity_poly.type
_entity_poly.pdbx_seq_one_letter_code
_entity_poly.pdbx_strand_id
1 'polypeptide(L)' 'RALAQEAYRRKTGARALRGIVEELMLEVMYELPSRKDVTRCTITREMVEKRSTAELLVHPSSLPKPESA' A
#
# COMPACT_ATOMS: atom_id res chain seq x y z
N ARG A 1 -0.25 -9.26 10.59
CA ARG A 1 -1.35 -10.13 11.11
C ARG A 1 -2.66 -9.96 10.32
N ALA A 2 -3.06 -8.74 9.95
CA ALA A 2 -4.31 -8.47 9.22
C ALA A 2 -4.53 -9.36 7.98
N LEU A 3 -3.52 -9.50 7.12
CA LEU A 3 -3.57 -10.37 5.93
C LEU A 3 -3.92 -11.83 6.25
N ALA A 4 -3.31 -12.39 7.30
CA ALA A 4 -3.57 -13.76 7.72
C ALA A 4 -4.99 -13.93 8.30
N GLN A 5 -5.49 -12.93 9.02
CA GLN A 5 -6.87 -12.93 9.51
C GLN A 5 -7.88 -12.84 8.36
N GLU A 6 -7.64 -12.00 7.36
CA GLU A 6 -8.51 -11.91 6.19
C GLU A 6 -8.47 -13.21 5.36
N ALA A 7 -7.29 -13.81 5.19
CA ALA A 7 -7.14 -15.10 4.52
C ALA A 7 -7.87 -16.24 5.26
N TYR A 8 -7.82 -16.22 6.59
CA TYR A 8 -8.58 -17.14 7.44
C TYR A 8 -10.09 -16.94 7.27
N ARG A 9 -10.56 -15.68 7.26
CA ARG A 9 -11.97 -15.33 7.04
C ARG A 9 -12.50 -15.82 5.69
N ARG A 10 -11.67 -15.77 4.64
CA ARG A 10 -11.99 -16.27 3.29
C ARG A 10 -12.00 -17.81 3.18
N LYS A 11 -11.75 -18.56 4.27
CA LYS A 11 -11.78 -20.04 4.34
C LYS A 11 -10.93 -20.76 3.28
N THR A 12 -9.93 -20.07 2.76
CA THR A 12 -9.06 -20.54 1.67
C THR A 12 -7.61 -20.71 2.14
N GLY A 13 -7.33 -20.33 3.38
CA GLY A 13 -6.02 -20.47 4.01
C GLY A 13 -4.95 -19.67 3.27
N ALA A 14 -3.73 -20.20 3.20
CA ALA A 14 -2.60 -19.51 2.57
C ALA A 14 -2.84 -19.16 1.08
N ARG A 15 -3.72 -19.88 0.37
CA ARG A 15 -4.05 -19.60 -1.04
C ARG A 15 -4.69 -18.22 -1.22
N ALA A 16 -5.42 -17.73 -0.22
CA ALA A 16 -6.08 -16.44 -0.26
C ALA A 16 -5.10 -15.26 -0.23
N LEU A 17 -3.90 -15.46 0.34
CA LEU A 17 -2.95 -14.38 0.59
C LEU A 17 -2.54 -13.68 -0.69
N ARG A 18 -2.28 -14.44 -1.75
CA ARG A 18 -1.89 -13.89 -3.05
C ARG A 18 -3.00 -13.01 -3.64
N GLY A 19 -4.25 -13.46 -3.60
CA GLY A 19 -5.38 -12.68 -4.10
C GLY A 19 -5.61 -11.39 -3.30
N ILE A 20 -5.47 -11.44 -1.97
CA ILE A 20 -5.60 -10.23 -1.14
C ILE A 20 -4.48 -9.23 -1.46
N VAL A 21 -3.25 -9.70 -1.70
CA VAL A 21 -2.14 -8.83 -2.09
C VAL A 21 -2.36 -8.25 -3.49
N GLU A 22 -2.81 -9.05 -4.46
CA GLU A 22 -3.11 -8.58 -5.82
C GLU A 22 -4.21 -7.50 -5.82
N GLU A 23 -5.28 -7.70 -5.04
CA GLU A 23 -6.36 -6.71 -4.86
C GLU A 23 -5.82 -5.38 -4.28
N LEU A 24 -4.98 -5.44 -3.24
CA LEU A 24 -4.42 -4.23 -2.60
C LEU A 24 -3.37 -3.52 -3.46
N MET A 25 -2.64 -4.25 -4.30
CA MET A 25 -1.55 -3.71 -5.10
C MET A 25 -2.02 -3.09 -6.42
N LEU A 26 -3.26 -3.33 -6.85
CA LEU A 26 -3.76 -2.94 -8.16
C LEU A 26 -3.65 -1.43 -8.41
N GLU A 27 -4.10 -0.61 -7.46
CA GLU A 27 -3.98 0.85 -7.53
C GLU A 27 -2.57 1.34 -7.22
N VAL A 28 -1.91 0.72 -6.24
CA VAL A 28 -0.55 1.09 -5.82
C VAL A 28 0.43 0.97 -6.98
N MET A 29 0.36 -0.12 -7.74
CA MET A 29 1.22 -0.37 -8.88
C MET A 29 0.86 0.50 -10.09
N TYR A 30 -0.36 1.07 -10.13
CA TYR A 30 -0.73 2.04 -11.16
C TYR A 30 -0.18 3.44 -10.84
N GLU A 31 -0.30 3.89 -9.59
CA GLU A 31 0.08 5.24 -9.18
C GLU A 31 1.58 5.40 -8.91
N LEU A 32 2.21 4.44 -8.20
CA LEU A 32 3.60 4.56 -7.76
C LEU A 32 4.62 4.76 -8.89
N PRO A 33 4.54 4.07 -10.05
CA PRO A 33 5.54 4.23 -11.10
C PRO A 33 5.68 5.67 -11.62
N SER A 34 4.61 6.46 -11.51
CA SER A 34 4.59 7.86 -11.95
C SER A 34 5.01 8.84 -10.85
N ARG A 35 5.04 8.42 -9.59
CA ARG A 35 5.34 9.24 -8.41
C ARG A 35 6.85 9.23 -8.13
N LYS A 36 7.51 10.38 -8.28
CA LYS A 36 8.95 10.54 -7.96
C LYS A 36 9.21 10.97 -6.52
N ASP A 37 8.15 11.36 -5.81
CA ASP A 37 8.16 11.89 -4.45
C ASP A 37 7.95 10.82 -3.37
N VAL A 38 7.60 9.59 -3.77
CA VAL A 38 7.34 8.46 -2.87
C VAL A 38 8.52 7.52 -2.84
N THR A 39 9.12 7.31 -1.66
CA THR A 39 10.24 6.38 -1.47
C THR A 39 9.86 5.14 -0.66
N ARG A 40 8.73 5.18 0.05
CA ARG A 40 8.22 4.06 0.86
C ARG A 40 6.70 4.04 0.84
N CYS A 41 6.12 2.91 0.47
CA CYS A 41 4.71 2.60 0.67
C CYS A 41 4.57 1.61 1.84
N THR A 42 3.68 1.90 2.81
CA THR A 42 3.47 1.05 3.98
C THR A 42 2.05 0.51 3.97
N ILE A 43 1.90 -0.83 3.99
CA ILE A 43 0.57 -1.45 4.05
C ILE A 43 0.08 -1.54 5.50
N THR A 44 -0.96 -0.79 5.83
CA THR A 44 -1.58 -0.72 7.15
C THR A 44 -2.69 -1.76 7.29
N ARG A 45 -3.08 -2.04 8.54
CA ARG A 45 -4.19 -2.94 8.87
C ARG A 45 -5.50 -2.48 8.25
N GLU A 46 -5.76 -1.18 8.31
CA GLU A 46 -7.00 -0.57 7.83
C GLU A 46 -7.19 -0.79 6.33
N MET A 47 -6.12 -0.73 5.54
CA MET A 47 -6.18 -1.00 4.11
C MET A 47 -6.55 -2.44 3.81
N VAL A 48 -6.04 -3.40 4.60
CA VAL A 48 -6.42 -4.82 4.47
C VAL A 48 -7.89 -5.05 4.85
N GLU A 49 -8.38 -4.39 5.91
CA GLU A 49 -9.74 -4.60 6.43
C GLU A 49 -10.81 -3.87 5.61
N LYS A 50 -10.53 -2.64 5.17
CA LYS A 50 -11.45 -1.80 4.39
C LYS A 50 -11.32 -2.01 2.88
N ARG A 51 -10.30 -2.74 2.41
CA ARG A 51 -9.93 -2.82 0.99
C ARG A 51 -9.78 -1.44 0.36
N SER A 52 -9.22 -0.51 1.14
CA SER A 52 -9.07 0.89 0.77
C SER A 52 -7.78 1.10 -0.01
N THR A 53 -7.80 2.13 -0.84
CA THR A 53 -6.67 2.65 -1.61
C THR A 53 -5.51 2.98 -0.67
N ALA A 54 -4.28 2.79 -1.16
CA ALA A 54 -3.13 2.86 -0.27
C ALA A 54 -2.83 4.28 0.23
N GLU A 55 -2.63 4.49 1.52
CA GLU A 55 -2.06 5.73 2.02
C GLU A 55 -0.58 5.81 1.63
N LEU A 56 -0.30 6.66 0.64
CA LEU A 56 1.05 6.96 0.16
C LEU A 56 1.72 7.96 1.08
N LEU A 57 2.80 7.53 1.75
CA LEU A 57 3.64 8.42 2.56
C LEU A 57 4.68 9.10 1.66
N VAL A 58 4.68 10.43 1.65
CA VAL A 58 5.71 11.25 0.98
C VAL A 58 6.89 11.41 1.92
N HIS A 59 8.10 11.15 1.43
CA HIS A 59 9.31 11.33 2.25
C HIS A 59 9.73 12.80 2.26
N PRO A 60 10.13 13.38 3.40
CA PRO A 60 10.47 14.81 3.49
C PRO A 60 11.66 15.23 2.63
N SER A 61 12.53 14.30 2.20
CA SER A 61 13.60 14.60 1.22
C SER A 61 13.09 14.87 -0.19
N SER A 62 11.82 14.58 -0.47
CA SER A 62 11.14 14.87 -1.74
C SER A 62 10.56 16.29 -1.80
N LEU A 63 10.58 17.02 -0.68
CA LEU A 63 10.16 18.42 -0.66
C LEU A 63 11.16 19.23 -1.48
N PRO A 64 10.72 20.05 -2.45
CA PRO A 64 11.61 20.97 -3.12
C PRO A 64 12.26 21.85 -2.06
N LYS A 65 13.61 21.86 -2.01
CA LYS A 65 14.34 22.81 -1.16
C LYS A 65 13.85 24.21 -1.56
N PRO A 66 13.42 25.06 -0.61
CA PRO A 66 13.18 26.46 -0.92
C PRO A 66 14.50 27.01 -1.48
N GLU A 67 14.47 27.54 -2.71
CA GLU A 67 15.59 28.28 -3.27
C GLU A 67 15.98 29.33 -2.24
N SER A 68 17.16 29.16 -1.65
CA SER A 68 17.74 30.15 -0.77
C SER A 68 18.15 31.32 -1.65
N ALA A 69 17.43 32.43 -1.49
CA ALA A 69 17.76 33.72 -2.09
C ALA A 69 19.09 34.27 -1.55
#